data_AF-A0A9E2JLI0-F1
#
_entry.id   AF-A0A9E2JLI0-F1
#
_cell.length_a   1.000
_cell.length_b   1.000
_cell.length_c   1.000
_cell.angle_alpha   90.00
_cell.angle_beta   90.00
_cell.angle_gamma   90.00
#
_symmetry.space_group_name_H-M   'P 1'
#
loop_
_entity.id
_entity.type
_entity.pdbx_description
1 polymer ?
#
loop_
_entity_poly.entity_id
_entity_poly.type
_entity_poly.pdbx_seq_one_letter_code
_entity_poly.pdbx_strand_id
1 'polypeptide(L)'
;MDMLDKLINETKNAIVAAVKGSDDVLSALRAAIKNQVIGTLTDVSNISTTGMDSVAAIVKGGVRSTTEIGTSIVDGARVSVRAAILGVSEVGGDVIMATGRATSEAVTTAAELGKDIGGVAVGAVEGAIKAAGSIGVSTTEAVEASVTGAIKAADSAGSEAGSSVRKALLSASSLPKDVVEKAIKGSPKGK
;
A
#
# COMPACT_ATOMS: atom_id res chain seq x y z
N MET A 1 3.79 20.99 12.09
CA MET A 1 3.64 20.01 11.01
C MET A 1 4.42 18.79 11.45
N ASP A 2 3.76 17.64 11.54
CA ASP A 2 4.42 16.40 11.97
C ASP A 2 5.48 15.95 10.94
N MET A 3 6.48 15.19 11.37
CA MET A 3 7.55 14.70 10.48
C MET A 3 6.98 13.82 9.36
N LEU A 4 5.98 12.99 9.66
CA LEU A 4 5.32 12.13 8.67
C LEU A 4 4.49 12.95 7.68
N ASP A 5 3.78 13.99 8.12
CA ASP A 5 3.05 14.91 7.23
C ASP A 5 3.98 15.60 6.23
N LYS A 6 5.18 15.98 6.69
CA LYS A 6 6.21 16.54 5.81
C LYS A 6 6.65 15.51 4.76
N LEU A 7 6.97 14.29 5.18
CA LEU A 7 7.38 13.20 4.27
C LEU A 7 6.29 12.86 3.23
N ILE A 8 5.02 12.81 3.65
CA ILE A 8 3.88 12.57 2.74
C ILE A 8 3.84 13.63 1.64
N ASN A 9 3.92 14.91 2.01
CA ASN A 9 3.82 16.02 1.06
C ASN A 9 5.05 16.12 0.15
N GLU A 10 6.25 15.92 0.69
CA GLU A 10 7.49 15.87 -0.09
C GLU A 10 7.46 14.72 -1.08
N THR A 11 7.06 13.52 -0.64
CA THR A 11 6.89 12.35 -1.50
C THR A 11 5.89 12.63 -2.61
N LYS A 12 4.70 13.14 -2.28
CA LYS A 12 3.67 13.48 -3.27
C LYS A 12 4.21 14.45 -4.32
N ASN A 13 4.86 15.54 -3.89
CA ASN A 13 5.37 16.56 -4.79
C ASN A 13 6.51 16.04 -5.67
N ALA A 14 7.43 15.26 -5.09
CA ALA A 14 8.53 14.63 -5.83
C ALA A 14 8.01 13.67 -6.90
N ILE A 15 6.99 12.88 -6.56
CA ILE A 15 6.33 11.98 -7.52
C ILE A 15 5.66 12.77 -8.64
N VAL A 16 4.85 13.78 -8.31
CA VAL A 16 4.18 14.61 -9.34
C VAL A 16 5.20 15.25 -10.27
N ALA A 17 6.32 15.73 -9.75
CA ALA A 17 7.41 16.29 -10.55
C ALA A 17 8.09 15.24 -11.44
N ALA A 18 8.34 14.03 -10.93
CA ALA A 18 8.98 12.95 -11.68
C ALA A 18 8.10 12.35 -12.77
N VAL A 19 6.79 12.42 -12.60
CA VAL A 19 5.79 11.79 -13.48
C VAL A 19 5.26 12.76 -14.54
N LYS A 20 5.29 14.07 -14.28
CA LYS A 20 4.83 15.09 -15.23
C LYS A 20 5.64 15.01 -16.54
N GLY A 21 4.93 14.79 -17.65
CA GLY A 21 5.53 14.66 -18.98
C GLY A 21 6.10 13.28 -19.28
N SER A 22 5.88 12.28 -18.42
CA SER A 22 6.20 10.89 -18.73
C SER A 22 5.14 10.25 -19.60
N ASP A 23 5.56 9.54 -20.65
CA ASP A 23 4.66 8.73 -21.49
C ASP A 23 4.12 7.49 -20.74
N ASP A 24 4.86 6.99 -19.74
CA ASP A 24 4.45 5.89 -18.86
C ASP A 24 4.40 6.34 -17.39
N VAL A 25 3.29 6.99 -17.08
CA VAL A 25 2.97 7.58 -15.78
C VAL A 25 3.06 6.57 -14.64
N LEU A 26 2.57 5.33 -14.85
CA LEU A 26 2.56 4.30 -13.80
C LEU A 26 3.95 3.73 -13.54
N SER A 27 4.78 3.54 -14.58
CA SER A 27 6.17 3.14 -14.40
C SER A 27 7.00 4.23 -13.72
N ALA A 28 6.80 5.50 -14.09
CA ALA A 28 7.44 6.63 -13.43
C ALA A 28 7.03 6.74 -11.94
N LEU A 29 5.73 6.58 -11.65
CA LEU A 29 5.19 6.53 -10.28
C LEU A 29 5.86 5.41 -9.47
N ARG A 30 5.93 4.20 -10.05
CA ARG A 30 6.57 3.04 -9.42
C ARG A 30 8.04 3.31 -9.08
N ALA A 31 8.79 3.87 -10.02
CA ALA A 31 10.21 4.17 -9.84
C ALA A 31 10.42 5.22 -8.75
N ALA A 32 9.63 6.30 -8.78
CA ALA A 32 9.71 7.37 -7.81
C ALA A 32 9.43 6.87 -6.38
N ILE A 33 8.35 6.11 -6.17
CA ILE A 33 8.01 5.54 -4.86
C ILE A 33 9.11 4.60 -4.36
N LYS A 34 9.57 3.69 -5.22
CA LYS A 34 10.62 2.73 -4.85
C LYS A 34 11.90 3.46 -4.41
N ASN A 35 12.33 4.46 -5.17
CA ASN A 35 13.52 5.25 -4.88
C ASN A 35 13.38 6.06 -3.59
N GLN A 36 12.20 6.63 -3.32
CA GLN A 36 11.93 7.30 -2.05
C GLN A 36 12.04 6.34 -0.87
N VAL A 37 11.47 5.13 -0.96
CA VAL A 37 11.60 4.13 0.10
C VAL A 37 13.07 3.74 0.32
N ILE A 38 13.82 3.46 -0.75
CA ILE A 38 15.24 3.10 -0.63
C ILE A 38 16.04 4.23 0.03
N GLY A 39 15.87 5.47 -0.43
CA GLY A 39 16.57 6.63 0.13
C GLY A 39 16.23 6.83 1.60
N THR A 40 14.93 6.87 1.92
CA THR A 40 14.47 7.06 3.31
C THR A 40 14.95 5.96 4.24
N LEU A 41 14.95 4.69 3.81
CA LEU A 41 15.35 3.59 4.69
C LEU A 41 16.86 3.37 4.77
N THR A 42 17.63 3.75 3.75
CA THR A 42 19.10 3.69 3.80
C THR A 42 19.65 4.66 4.85
N ASP A 43 19.00 5.80 5.01
CA ASP A 43 19.37 6.83 5.99
C ASP A 43 18.93 6.48 7.43
N VAL A 44 18.12 5.43 7.60
CA VAL A 44 17.58 5.01 8.90
C VAL A 44 18.41 3.86 9.47
N SER A 45 18.99 4.05 10.66
CA SER A 45 19.84 3.04 11.31
C SER A 45 19.08 1.79 11.78
N ASN A 46 17.75 1.88 11.93
CA ASN A 46 16.91 0.77 12.37
C ASN A 46 15.58 0.75 11.61
N ILE A 47 15.47 -0.18 10.66
CA ILE A 47 14.25 -0.47 9.88
C ILE A 47 13.27 -1.29 10.75
N SER A 48 12.91 -0.75 11.90
CA SER A 48 11.85 -1.26 12.79
C SER A 48 10.54 -0.51 12.52
N THR A 49 9.69 -0.35 13.52
CA THR A 49 8.40 0.33 13.43
C THR A 49 8.51 1.73 12.80
N THR A 50 9.49 2.55 13.21
CA THR A 50 9.66 3.92 12.68
C THR A 50 10.02 3.94 11.20
N GLY A 51 10.85 3.00 10.73
CA GLY A 51 11.13 2.84 9.31
C GLY A 51 9.86 2.48 8.54
N MET A 52 9.03 1.59 9.09
CA MET A 52 7.76 1.19 8.46
C MET A 52 6.70 2.30 8.46
N ASP A 53 6.69 3.20 9.44
CA ASP A 53 5.82 4.38 9.42
C ASP A 53 6.24 5.35 8.30
N SER A 54 7.53 5.43 7.98
CA SER A 54 8.03 6.19 6.83
C SER A 54 7.62 5.54 5.51
N VAL A 55 7.64 4.20 5.41
CA VAL A 55 7.12 3.47 4.25
C VAL A 55 5.63 3.75 4.05
N ALA A 56 4.84 3.73 5.12
CA ALA A 56 3.42 4.09 5.07
C ALA A 56 3.23 5.54 4.57
N ALA A 57 3.95 6.51 5.15
CA ALA A 57 3.93 7.90 4.69
C ALA A 57 4.26 8.04 3.18
N ILE A 58 5.23 7.30 2.68
CA ILE A 58 5.58 7.28 1.26
C ILE A 58 4.45 6.70 0.41
N VAL A 59 3.84 5.58 0.84
CA VAL A 59 2.67 5.00 0.16
C VAL A 59 1.51 5.98 0.12
N LYS A 60 1.22 6.68 1.23
CA LYS A 60 0.20 7.73 1.28
C LYS A 60 0.49 8.88 0.32
N GLY A 61 1.72 9.37 0.28
CA GLY A 61 2.16 10.38 -0.69
C GLY A 61 1.99 9.90 -2.14
N GLY A 62 2.36 8.66 -2.42
CA GLY A 62 2.18 8.01 -3.72
C GLY A 62 0.72 7.87 -4.13
N VAL A 63 -0.14 7.35 -3.26
CA VAL A 63 -1.58 7.23 -3.53
C VAL A 63 -2.23 8.60 -3.69
N ARG A 64 -1.89 9.59 -2.86
CA ARG A 64 -2.42 10.96 -3.00
C ARG A 64 -1.95 11.64 -4.29
N SER A 65 -0.75 11.34 -4.79
CA SER A 65 -0.26 11.91 -6.04
C SER A 65 -1.16 11.57 -7.24
N THR A 66 -1.88 10.44 -7.17
CA THR A 66 -2.74 9.93 -8.25
C THR A 66 -3.82 10.93 -8.68
N THR A 67 -4.32 11.74 -7.74
CA THR A 67 -5.32 12.77 -8.04
C THR A 67 -4.75 13.90 -8.88
N GLU A 68 -3.47 14.23 -8.69
CA GLU A 68 -2.79 15.32 -9.42
C GLU A 68 -2.28 14.87 -10.80
N ILE A 69 -1.87 13.60 -10.92
CA ILE A 69 -1.40 13.02 -12.19
C ILE A 69 -2.54 12.39 -13.02
N GLY A 70 -3.78 12.44 -12.53
CA GLY A 70 -4.98 11.99 -13.27
C GLY A 70 -5.12 10.48 -13.41
N THR A 71 -4.47 9.68 -12.57
CA THR A 71 -4.54 8.21 -12.61
C THR A 71 -5.60 7.65 -11.67
N SER A 72 -6.09 6.45 -11.96
CA SER A 72 -6.95 5.69 -11.05
C SER A 72 -6.30 5.52 -9.68
N ILE A 73 -7.05 5.79 -8.60
CA ILE A 73 -6.58 5.55 -7.23
C ILE A 73 -6.34 4.06 -6.95
N VAL A 74 -7.07 3.17 -7.63
CA VAL A 74 -6.90 1.71 -7.50
C VAL A 74 -5.56 1.28 -8.11
N ASP A 75 -5.23 1.77 -9.31
CA ASP A 75 -3.93 1.51 -9.94
C ASP A 75 -2.80 2.18 -9.15
N GLY A 76 -3.05 3.39 -8.66
CA GLY A 76 -2.16 4.10 -7.76
C GLY A 76 -1.83 3.32 -6.49
N ALA A 77 -2.84 2.76 -5.81
CA ALA A 77 -2.66 1.90 -4.65
C ALA A 77 -1.86 0.64 -4.99
N ARG A 78 -2.22 -0.04 -6.08
CA ARG A 78 -1.51 -1.23 -6.56
C ARG A 78 -0.03 -0.95 -6.82
N VAL A 79 0.26 0.12 -7.55
CA VAL A 79 1.63 0.53 -7.90
C VAL A 79 2.39 0.97 -6.65
N SER A 80 1.77 1.78 -5.79
CA SER A 80 2.40 2.31 -4.59
C SER A 80 2.78 1.21 -3.61
N VAL A 81 1.85 0.30 -3.31
CA VAL A 81 2.10 -0.84 -2.42
C VAL A 81 3.19 -1.73 -3.00
N ARG A 82 3.12 -2.08 -4.29
CA ARG A 82 4.15 -2.89 -4.94
C ARG A 82 5.53 -2.22 -4.86
N ALA A 83 5.61 -0.94 -5.23
CA ALA A 83 6.87 -0.20 -5.25
C ALA A 83 7.49 -0.08 -3.86
N ALA A 84 6.67 0.19 -2.85
CA ALA A 84 7.13 0.30 -1.47
C ALA A 84 7.70 -1.02 -0.95
N ILE A 85 7.02 -2.14 -1.17
CA ILE A 85 7.49 -3.48 -0.76
C ILE A 85 8.81 -3.83 -1.46
N LEU A 86 8.93 -3.54 -2.76
CA LEU A 86 10.18 -3.77 -3.49
C LEU A 86 11.32 -2.88 -2.99
N GLY A 87 11.02 -1.65 -2.58
CA GLY A 87 12.01 -0.74 -1.97
C GLY A 87 12.48 -1.27 -0.61
N VAL A 88 11.56 -1.73 0.24
CA VAL A 88 11.89 -2.37 1.53
C VAL A 88 12.76 -3.61 1.33
N SER A 89 12.42 -4.47 0.36
CA SER A 89 13.21 -5.66 0.05
C SER A 89 14.64 -5.34 -0.38
N GLU A 90 14.85 -4.25 -1.12
CA GLU A 90 16.16 -3.87 -1.64
C GLU A 90 17.12 -3.40 -0.55
N VAL A 91 16.58 -2.80 0.52
CA VAL A 91 17.36 -2.40 1.70
C VAL A 91 17.39 -3.49 2.79
N GLY A 92 16.89 -4.70 2.50
CA GLY A 92 16.90 -5.83 3.43
C GLY A 92 15.91 -5.74 4.60
N GLY A 93 14.85 -4.93 4.47
CA GLY A 93 13.82 -4.80 5.51
C GLY A 93 12.78 -5.92 5.50
N ASP A 94 11.91 -5.92 6.51
CA ASP A 94 10.83 -6.92 6.64
C ASP A 94 9.70 -6.69 5.61
N VAL A 95 9.70 -7.53 4.57
CA VAL A 95 8.75 -7.50 3.46
C VAL A 95 7.31 -7.80 3.90
N ILE A 96 7.10 -8.72 4.83
CA ILE A 96 5.74 -9.12 5.26
C ILE A 96 5.14 -8.02 6.13
N MET A 97 5.93 -7.43 7.02
CA MET A 97 5.51 -6.25 7.79
C MET A 97 5.18 -5.07 6.87
N ALA A 98 6.05 -4.78 5.90
CA ALA A 98 5.82 -3.73 4.90
C ALA A 98 4.55 -3.99 4.08
N THR A 99 4.27 -5.25 3.74
CA THR A 99 3.07 -5.64 3.00
C THR A 99 1.79 -5.25 3.74
N GLY A 100 1.68 -5.61 5.02
CA GLY A 100 0.52 -5.24 5.84
C GLY A 100 0.41 -3.73 6.03
N ARG A 101 1.52 -3.05 6.32
CA ARG A 101 1.58 -1.60 6.54
C ARG A 101 1.22 -0.79 5.30
N ALA A 102 1.84 -1.09 4.16
CA ALA A 102 1.57 -0.41 2.89
C ALA A 102 0.11 -0.60 2.45
N THR A 103 -0.42 -1.82 2.58
CA THR A 103 -1.81 -2.10 2.22
C THR A 103 -2.79 -1.37 3.14
N SER A 104 -2.54 -1.40 4.46
CA SER A 104 -3.31 -0.64 5.44
C SER A 104 -3.33 0.84 5.09
N GLU A 105 -2.18 1.44 4.80
CA GLU A 105 -2.10 2.87 4.52
C GLU A 105 -2.77 3.28 3.21
N ALA A 106 -2.70 2.45 2.17
CA ALA A 106 -3.42 2.71 0.92
C ALA A 106 -4.93 2.76 1.16
N VAL A 107 -5.47 1.83 1.96
CA VAL A 107 -6.89 1.78 2.33
C VAL A 107 -7.29 2.95 3.22
N THR A 108 -6.48 3.29 4.22
CA THR A 108 -6.66 4.50 5.05
C THR A 108 -6.74 5.74 4.16
N THR A 109 -5.80 5.88 3.22
CA THR A 109 -5.75 7.03 2.30
C THR A 109 -7.01 7.10 1.44
N ALA A 110 -7.51 5.98 0.93
CA ALA A 110 -8.76 5.96 0.17
C ALA A 110 -9.96 6.38 1.02
N ALA A 111 -10.03 5.94 2.29
CA ALA A 111 -11.07 6.33 3.22
C ALA A 111 -11.04 7.84 3.52
N GLU A 112 -9.86 8.40 3.81
CA GLU A 112 -9.66 9.83 4.04
C GLU A 112 -10.10 10.69 2.85
N LEU A 113 -9.91 10.18 1.62
CA LEU A 113 -10.27 10.88 0.39
C LEU A 113 -11.72 10.61 -0.06
N GLY A 114 -12.48 9.79 0.67
CA GLY A 114 -13.84 9.38 0.30
C GLY A 114 -13.89 8.65 -1.06
N LYS A 115 -12.89 7.82 -1.36
CA LYS A 115 -12.76 7.08 -2.63
C LYS A 115 -13.16 5.61 -2.47
N ASP A 116 -13.10 4.85 -3.56
CA ASP A 116 -13.42 3.43 -3.59
C ASP A 116 -12.47 2.59 -2.72
N ILE A 117 -12.84 2.42 -1.45
CA ILE A 117 -12.06 1.69 -0.44
C ILE A 117 -11.95 0.20 -0.80
N GLY A 118 -13.02 -0.39 -1.37
CA GLY A 118 -13.05 -1.80 -1.75
C GLY A 118 -12.13 -2.10 -2.94
N GLY A 119 -12.22 -1.30 -3.99
CA GLY A 119 -11.32 -1.39 -5.14
C GLY A 119 -9.87 -1.15 -4.76
N VAL A 120 -9.60 -0.15 -3.91
CA VAL A 120 -8.24 0.13 -3.41
C VAL A 120 -7.68 -1.03 -2.60
N ALA A 121 -8.50 -1.66 -1.74
CA ALA A 121 -8.06 -2.84 -1.00
C ALA A 121 -7.65 -3.99 -1.94
N VAL A 122 -8.45 -4.29 -2.97
CA VAL A 122 -8.12 -5.31 -3.98
C VAL A 122 -6.84 -4.94 -4.73
N GLY A 123 -6.75 -3.71 -5.24
CA GLY A 123 -5.56 -3.23 -5.96
C GLY A 123 -4.28 -3.30 -5.11
N ALA A 124 -4.36 -2.90 -3.84
CA ALA A 124 -3.25 -2.97 -2.90
C ALA A 124 -2.79 -4.42 -2.65
N VAL A 125 -3.72 -5.34 -2.38
CA VAL A 125 -3.42 -6.78 -2.19
C VAL A 125 -2.77 -7.37 -3.45
N GLU A 126 -3.26 -7.05 -4.65
CA GLU A 126 -2.62 -7.48 -5.89
C GLU A 126 -1.21 -6.91 -6.06
N GLY A 127 -1.00 -5.65 -5.65
CA GLY A 127 0.32 -5.02 -5.63
C GLY A 127 1.29 -5.78 -4.72
N ALA A 128 0.82 -6.18 -3.54
CA ALA A 128 1.57 -6.97 -2.58
C ALA A 128 1.93 -8.36 -3.09
N ILE A 129 0.96 -9.11 -3.65
CA ILE A 129 1.20 -10.44 -4.24
C ILE A 129 2.26 -10.36 -5.35
N LYS A 130 2.13 -9.36 -6.24
CA LYS A 130 3.10 -9.14 -7.31
C LYS A 130 4.48 -8.80 -6.79
N ALA A 131 4.59 -8.00 -5.72
CA ALA A 131 5.87 -7.71 -5.09
C ALA A 131 6.48 -8.98 -4.52
N ALA A 132 5.76 -9.70 -3.66
CA ALA A 132 6.21 -10.93 -3.01
C ALA A 132 6.70 -11.98 -4.03
N GLY A 133 5.91 -12.24 -5.06
CA GLY A 133 6.29 -13.17 -6.13
C GLY A 133 7.52 -12.73 -6.92
N SER A 134 7.75 -11.42 -7.09
CA SER A 134 8.93 -10.89 -7.81
C SER A 134 10.24 -11.07 -7.02
N ILE A 135 10.16 -11.23 -5.70
CA ILE A 135 11.33 -11.32 -4.78
C ILE A 135 11.41 -12.67 -4.08
N GLY A 136 10.61 -13.66 -4.50
CA GLY A 136 10.64 -15.02 -3.97
C GLY A 136 10.07 -15.17 -2.55
N VAL A 137 9.30 -14.20 -2.06
CA VAL A 137 8.59 -14.27 -0.77
C VAL A 137 7.25 -14.96 -0.95
N SER A 138 6.77 -15.65 0.10
CA SER A 138 5.49 -16.37 0.09
C SER A 138 4.33 -15.46 -0.30
N THR A 139 3.69 -15.75 -1.42
CA THR A 139 2.49 -15.02 -1.86
C THR A 139 1.31 -15.27 -0.93
N THR A 140 1.26 -16.43 -0.26
CA THR A 140 0.23 -16.73 0.74
C THR A 140 0.35 -15.84 1.97
N GLU A 141 1.57 -15.69 2.51
CA GLU A 141 1.81 -14.78 3.64
C GLU A 141 1.56 -13.32 3.26
N ALA A 142 1.92 -12.94 2.03
CA ALA A 142 1.62 -11.62 1.50
C ALA A 142 0.10 -11.35 1.41
N VAL A 143 -0.70 -12.33 0.97
CA VAL A 143 -2.18 -12.22 0.99
C VAL A 143 -2.67 -12.08 2.43
N GLU A 144 -2.23 -12.94 3.35
CA GLU A 144 -2.68 -12.89 4.75
C GLU A 144 -2.37 -11.54 5.40
N ALA A 145 -1.14 -11.04 5.24
CA ALA A 145 -0.71 -9.76 5.79
C ALA A 145 -1.44 -8.56 5.16
N SER A 146 -1.57 -8.54 3.83
CA SER A 146 -2.22 -7.43 3.11
C SER A 146 -3.73 -7.39 3.37
N VAL A 147 -4.43 -8.53 3.33
CA VAL A 147 -5.86 -8.63 3.66
C VAL A 147 -6.11 -8.16 5.10
N THR A 148 -5.28 -8.62 6.06
CA THR A 148 -5.39 -8.18 7.46
C THR A 148 -5.18 -6.68 7.59
N GLY A 149 -4.17 -6.12 6.91
CA GLY A 149 -3.90 -4.68 6.89
C GLY A 149 -5.05 -3.87 6.31
N ALA A 150 -5.57 -4.28 5.15
CA ALA A 150 -6.71 -3.64 4.49
C ALA A 150 -7.94 -3.61 5.39
N ILE A 151 -8.28 -4.75 6.01
CA ILE A 151 -9.47 -4.87 6.85
C ILE A 151 -9.33 -4.00 8.11
N LYS A 152 -8.17 -4.01 8.77
CA LYS A 152 -7.94 -3.17 9.96
C LYS A 152 -8.08 -1.68 9.65
N ALA A 153 -7.52 -1.23 8.53
CA ALA A 153 -7.67 0.16 8.07
C ALA A 153 -9.13 0.51 7.81
N ALA A 154 -9.84 -0.35 7.09
CA ALA A 154 -11.25 -0.15 6.76
C ALA A 154 -12.16 -0.18 8.00
N ASP A 155 -11.94 -1.11 8.93
CA ASP A 155 -12.69 -1.18 10.21
C ASP A 155 -12.45 0.07 11.06
N SER A 156 -11.23 0.61 11.04
CA SER A 156 -10.90 1.86 11.74
C SER A 156 -11.60 3.09 11.12
N ALA A 157 -11.94 3.03 9.83
CA ALA A 157 -12.76 4.05 9.16
C ALA A 157 -14.27 3.86 9.42
N GLY A 158 -14.72 2.63 9.68
CA GLY A 158 -16.09 2.32 10.08
C GLY A 158 -16.55 0.91 9.66
N SER A 159 -17.60 0.42 10.31
CA SER A 159 -18.15 -0.92 10.07
C SER A 159 -18.57 -1.17 8.62
N GLU A 160 -19.17 -0.16 7.97
CA GLU A 160 -19.58 -0.20 6.56
C GLU A 160 -18.37 -0.28 5.63
N ALA A 161 -17.31 0.48 5.91
CA ALA A 161 -16.07 0.43 5.14
C ALA A 161 -15.41 -0.95 5.27
N GLY A 162 -15.32 -1.49 6.49
CA GLY A 162 -14.84 -2.84 6.74
C GLY A 162 -15.64 -3.92 6.02
N SER A 163 -16.98 -3.81 6.03
CA SER A 163 -17.87 -4.72 5.29
C SER A 163 -17.64 -4.64 3.78
N SER A 164 -17.51 -3.43 3.24
CA SER A 164 -17.23 -3.19 1.82
C SER A 164 -15.90 -3.82 1.39
N VAL A 165 -14.83 -3.62 2.16
CA VAL A 165 -13.52 -4.24 1.89
C VAL A 165 -13.57 -5.76 1.95
N ARG A 166 -14.18 -6.34 2.98
CA ARG A 166 -14.35 -7.81 3.07
C ARG A 166 -15.10 -8.37 1.86
N LYS A 167 -16.18 -7.72 1.43
CA LYS A 167 -16.95 -8.12 0.24
C LYS A 167 -16.13 -8.01 -1.04
N ALA A 168 -15.41 -6.91 -1.24
CA ALA A 168 -14.58 -6.68 -2.42
C ALA A 168 -13.47 -7.73 -2.53
N LEU A 169 -12.75 -7.99 -1.44
CA LEU A 169 -11.67 -8.99 -1.40
C LEU A 169 -12.18 -10.41 -1.68
N LEU A 170 -13.34 -10.80 -1.13
CA LEU A 170 -13.95 -12.11 -1.38
C LEU A 170 -14.48 -12.28 -2.81
N SER A 171 -14.83 -11.17 -3.47
CA SER A 171 -15.41 -11.17 -4.81
C SER A 171 -14.35 -11.03 -5.91
N ALA A 172 -13.11 -10.67 -5.56
CA ALA A 172 -12.02 -10.49 -6.50
C ALA A 172 -11.53 -11.84 -7.02
N SER A 173 -11.79 -12.13 -8.31
CA SER A 173 -11.35 -13.37 -8.97
C SER A 173 -9.83 -13.48 -9.13
N SER A 174 -9.11 -12.37 -8.99
CA SER A 174 -7.64 -12.30 -9.03
C SER A 174 -6.97 -12.75 -7.73
N LEU A 175 -7.73 -12.93 -6.64
CA LEU A 175 -7.21 -13.30 -5.33
C LEU A 175 -7.53 -14.76 -4.99
N PRO A 176 -6.62 -15.49 -4.32
CA PRO A 176 -6.88 -16.86 -3.87
C PRO A 176 -7.94 -16.86 -2.77
N LYS A 177 -9.17 -17.23 -3.13
CA LYS A 177 -10.36 -17.10 -2.29
C LYS A 177 -10.22 -17.79 -0.93
N ASP A 178 -9.63 -18.97 -0.90
CA ASP A 178 -9.38 -19.77 0.30
C ASP A 178 -8.46 -19.05 1.29
N VAL A 179 -7.37 -18.44 0.80
CA VAL A 179 -6.43 -17.67 1.62
C VAL A 179 -7.07 -16.37 2.11
N VAL A 180 -7.83 -15.68 1.25
CA VAL A 180 -8.58 -14.47 1.63
C VAL A 180 -9.61 -14.80 2.72
N GLU A 181 -10.38 -15.87 2.56
CA GLU A 181 -11.36 -16.31 3.57
C GLU A 181 -10.68 -16.63 4.90
N LYS A 182 -9.54 -17.33 4.87
CA LYS A 182 -8.76 -17.65 6.08
C LYS A 182 -8.26 -16.37 6.75
N ALA A 183 -7.70 -15.43 6.00
CA ALA A 183 -7.21 -14.14 6.51
C ALA A 183 -8.33 -13.29 7.12
N ILE A 184 -9.52 -13.25 6.49
CA ILE A 184 -10.70 -12.57 7.04
C ILE A 184 -11.15 -13.20 8.37
N LYS A 185 -11.19 -14.54 8.46
CA LYS A 185 -11.59 -15.24 9.69
C LYS A 185 -10.58 -15.04 10.82
N GLY A 186 -9.30 -14.94 10.50
CA GLY A 186 -8.22 -14.67 11.45
C GLY A 186 -8.07 -13.18 11.83
N SER A 187 -8.70 -12.27 11.10
CA SER A 187 -8.66 -10.84 11.40
C SER A 187 -9.52 -10.51 12.62
N PRO A 188 -9.02 -9.72 13.59
CA PRO A 188 -9.82 -9.31 14.74
C PRO A 188 -11.04 -8.52 14.26
N LYS A 189 -12.24 -8.90 14.73
CA LYS A 189 -13.46 -8.14 14.45
C LYS A 189 -13.37 -6.79 15.16
N GLY A 190 -13.50 -5.68 14.41
CA GLY A 190 -13.59 -4.33 14.98
C GLY A 190 -14.63 -4.26 16.10
N LYS A 191 -14.28 -3.55 17.17
CA LYS A 191 -15.20 -3.25 18.28
C LYS A 191 -16.22 -2.20 17.87
#